data_AF-A0A3C0A1H6-F1
#
_entry.id   AF-A0A3C0A1H6-F1
#
_cell.length_a   1.000
_cell.length_b   1.000
_cell.length_c   1.000
_cell.angle_alpha   90.00
_cell.angle_beta   90.00
_cell.angle_gamma   90.00
#
_symmetry.space_group_name_H-M   'P 1'
#
loop_
_entity.id
_entity.type
_entity.pdbx_description
1 polymer ?
#
loop_
_entity_poly.entity_id
_entity_poly.type
_entity_poly.pdbx_seq_one_letter_code
_entity_poly.pdbx_strand_id
1 'polypeptide(L)'
;MDPKEIDRQLEDMWQKVSGRKYVPDAPSLPSDIGSANLDTLKLLKDNFSKADGEWRRLLEMKDSNLRELNARLEETKTHLAELRQHYHLAGEKLMNEELSAALNLEESKKTLATQKKNHAREITLLKEILERTKSEMISLGERVEALRRERDDWQKKFSEHSVFEADLKDKAAGLEHKLGDAKEAVQRTLSELLAERKNHQDSENKIKALEKNAKELSAGLEAAKTNWDAERAQWRELWDRERSVWETHRQEFAVWEERLRSEREAWTARMREEENKGVQAASGLTTLLKDTSEWSEKVTQILKLYALKGVQLPQTFVLSSVSANRAPKKIFTSMAAAILAAVLIMTPLAWWLRNFRTQVHLKPVGGYALDVDNPSGLAGSKVGLWVADWNRGLLLKDRGDLSTLRILNGAEDGPFRPAALAAAADGLWVLDMAQLRFVKKSFKDGTTLEIVKTPGPAPQAPAYDGYNLWSFDAASGLLYKYSLDPKAGVTASFELKDLKNLLAMQWCGGELWTLDSKSRLRRYSLKDGVFSIVSNQQLKKPALTFWADGSAVFWTVEKAGTSAGYELQKYAVKIY
;
A
#
# COMPACT_ATOMS: atom_id res chain seq x y z
N MET A 1 48.01 119.14 -51.84
CA MET A 1 48.22 120.34 -52.67
C MET A 1 49.71 120.49 -52.86
N ASP A 2 50.16 120.60 -54.10
CA ASP A 2 51.59 120.79 -54.38
C ASP A 2 51.96 122.27 -54.11
N PRO A 3 53.11 122.61 -53.51
CA PRO A 3 53.47 124.03 -53.29
C PRO A 3 53.49 124.85 -54.59
N LYS A 4 53.81 124.20 -55.73
CA LYS A 4 53.78 124.80 -57.07
C LYS A 4 52.39 125.25 -57.53
N GLU A 5 51.31 124.69 -56.98
CA GLU A 5 49.95 125.17 -57.25
C GLU A 5 49.65 126.45 -56.46
N ILE A 6 50.18 126.55 -55.23
CA ILE A 6 49.99 127.70 -54.34
C ILE A 6 50.77 128.91 -54.88
N ASP A 7 52.03 128.74 -55.26
CA ASP A 7 52.83 129.79 -55.90
C ASP A 7 52.16 130.30 -57.19
N ARG A 8 51.60 129.39 -57.99
CA ARG A 8 50.90 129.73 -59.23
C ARG A 8 49.60 130.50 -58.97
N GLN A 9 48.83 130.15 -57.94
CA GLN A 9 47.63 130.91 -57.57
C GLN A 9 47.98 132.29 -57.00
N LEU A 10 49.10 132.43 -56.30
CA LEU A 10 49.62 133.72 -55.84
C LEU A 10 50.07 134.62 -57.00
N GLU A 11 50.82 134.10 -57.98
CA GLU A 11 51.21 134.84 -59.18
C GLU A 11 49.96 135.35 -59.95
N ASP A 12 48.96 134.49 -60.15
CA ASP A 12 47.70 134.81 -60.84
C ASP A 12 46.88 135.88 -60.10
N MET A 13 46.88 135.85 -58.76
CA MET A 13 46.27 136.87 -57.90
C MET A 13 47.03 138.20 -57.96
N TRP A 14 48.37 138.16 -57.93
CA TRP A 14 49.21 139.35 -57.84
C TRP A 14 49.31 140.08 -59.18
N GLN A 15 49.28 139.37 -60.31
CA GLN A 15 49.14 139.97 -61.63
C GLN A 15 47.77 140.68 -61.79
N LYS A 16 46.69 140.11 -61.24
CA LYS A 16 45.33 140.71 -61.27
C LYS A 16 45.21 141.98 -60.43
N VAL A 17 45.96 142.10 -59.32
CA VAL A 17 45.89 143.25 -58.40
C VAL A 17 46.90 144.36 -58.76
N SER A 18 48.09 144.02 -59.27
CA SER A 18 49.19 144.99 -59.48
C SER A 18 49.51 145.32 -60.95
N GLY A 19 49.02 144.51 -61.91
CA GLY A 19 49.26 144.72 -63.34
C GLY A 19 50.72 144.54 -63.80
N ARG A 20 51.63 144.07 -62.93
CA ARG A 20 53.04 143.77 -63.24
C ARG A 20 53.35 142.33 -62.84
N LYS A 21 54.42 141.75 -63.43
CA LYS A 21 54.92 140.43 -63.03
C LYS A 21 55.63 140.51 -61.68
N TYR A 22 55.53 139.46 -60.88
CA TYR A 22 56.23 139.38 -59.62
C TYR A 22 57.73 139.18 -59.84
N VAL A 23 58.54 140.00 -59.17
CA VAL A 23 60.00 139.82 -59.06
C VAL A 23 60.31 139.88 -57.56
N PRO A 24 60.99 138.88 -56.97
CA PRO A 24 61.32 138.92 -55.55
C PRO A 24 62.39 140.00 -55.28
N ASP A 25 61.97 141.12 -54.68
CA ASP A 25 62.90 142.15 -54.20
C ASP A 25 63.76 141.59 -53.07
N ALA A 26 65.06 141.42 -53.34
CA ALA A 26 66.04 141.08 -52.32
C ALA A 26 66.26 142.30 -51.40
N PRO A 27 66.01 142.20 -50.07
CA PRO A 27 66.10 143.35 -49.18
C PRO A 27 67.55 143.86 -49.08
N SER A 28 67.78 145.07 -49.58
CA SER A 28 69.07 145.76 -49.49
C SER A 28 69.43 146.08 -48.05
N LEU A 29 70.58 145.59 -47.58
CA LEU A 29 71.15 145.90 -46.26
C LEU A 29 71.57 147.37 -46.17
N PRO A 30 71.03 148.17 -45.22
CA PRO A 30 71.61 149.45 -44.82
C PRO A 30 72.73 149.21 -43.79
N SER A 31 73.87 149.87 -43.98
CA SER A 31 74.98 149.85 -43.02
C SER A 31 74.74 150.83 -41.87
N ASP A 32 74.39 150.33 -40.68
CA ASP A 32 75.24 150.45 -39.48
C ASP A 32 74.67 149.67 -38.28
N ILE A 33 75.53 149.38 -37.31
CA ILE A 33 75.35 148.22 -36.40
C ILE A 33 74.90 148.64 -34.99
N GLY A 34 73.81 148.04 -34.51
CA GLY A 34 73.39 148.09 -33.10
C GLY A 34 72.82 146.73 -32.64
N SER A 35 73.48 146.09 -31.67
CA SER A 35 73.21 144.69 -31.30
C SER A 35 71.84 144.43 -30.65
N ALA A 36 71.24 145.41 -29.98
CA ALA A 36 70.06 145.23 -29.14
C ALA A 36 68.80 144.69 -29.88
N ASN A 37 68.63 145.03 -31.15
CA ASN A 37 67.44 144.63 -31.92
C ASN A 37 67.50 143.19 -32.48
N LEU A 38 68.68 142.55 -32.46
CA LEU A 38 68.80 141.13 -32.82
C LEU A 38 68.29 140.21 -31.71
N ASP A 39 68.49 140.59 -30.45
CA ASP A 39 68.16 139.73 -29.31
C ASP A 39 66.66 139.76 -28.98
N THR A 40 65.96 140.85 -29.25
CA THR A 40 64.48 140.91 -29.16
C THR A 40 63.82 140.02 -30.21
N LEU A 41 64.34 139.99 -31.45
CA LEU A 41 63.86 139.10 -32.51
C LEU A 41 64.18 137.62 -32.22
N LYS A 42 65.35 137.30 -31.64
CA LYS A 42 65.63 135.95 -31.12
C LYS A 42 64.63 135.56 -30.04
N LEU A 43 64.41 136.41 -29.03
CA LEU A 43 63.52 136.10 -27.91
C LEU A 43 62.07 135.89 -28.35
N LEU A 44 61.57 136.65 -29.33
CA LEU A 44 60.28 136.39 -29.96
C LEU A 44 60.25 135.05 -30.70
N LYS A 45 61.28 134.74 -31.50
CA LYS A 45 61.40 133.45 -32.22
C LYS A 45 61.48 132.25 -31.26
N ASP A 46 62.19 132.40 -30.15
CA ASP A 46 62.32 131.38 -29.11
C ASP A 46 61.01 131.18 -28.35
N ASN A 47 60.22 132.24 -28.15
CA ASN A 47 58.89 132.12 -27.56
C ASN A 47 57.86 131.50 -28.52
N PHE A 48 57.88 131.87 -29.81
CA PHE A 48 57.03 131.24 -30.82
C PHE A 48 57.36 129.75 -31.03
N SER A 49 58.65 129.38 -31.03
CA SER A 49 59.06 127.97 -31.17
C SER A 49 58.79 127.12 -29.92
N LYS A 50 58.84 127.71 -28.70
CA LYS A 50 58.32 127.06 -27.48
C LYS A 50 56.81 126.83 -27.61
N ALA A 51 56.05 127.84 -28.01
CA ALA A 51 54.59 127.73 -28.17
C ALA A 51 54.21 126.67 -29.23
N ASP A 52 54.87 126.65 -30.40
CA ASP A 52 54.70 125.61 -31.42
C ASP A 52 55.05 124.21 -30.87
N GLY A 53 56.14 124.09 -30.10
CA GLY A 53 56.49 122.84 -29.41
C GLY A 53 55.45 122.38 -28.37
N GLU A 54 54.82 123.30 -27.64
CA GLU A 54 53.73 123.01 -26.70
C GLU A 54 52.44 122.63 -27.43
N TRP A 55 52.07 123.35 -28.50
CA TRP A 55 50.91 123.00 -29.35
C TRP A 55 51.07 121.62 -30.00
N ARG A 56 52.27 121.29 -30.51
CA ARG A 56 52.56 119.95 -31.06
C ARG A 56 52.42 118.86 -30.01
N ARG A 57 52.99 119.04 -28.81
CA ARG A 57 52.83 118.08 -27.69
C ARG A 57 51.37 117.92 -27.25
N LEU A 58 50.61 119.02 -27.20
CA LEU A 58 49.18 118.98 -26.90
C LEU A 58 48.41 118.22 -27.99
N LEU A 59 48.76 118.43 -29.27
CA LEU A 59 48.14 117.74 -30.39
C LEU A 59 48.49 116.25 -30.40
N GLU A 60 49.76 115.88 -30.20
CA GLU A 60 50.22 114.49 -30.02
C GLU A 60 49.52 113.79 -28.84
N MET A 61 49.34 114.48 -27.71
CA MET A 61 48.56 113.95 -26.59
C MET A 61 47.07 113.84 -26.89
N LYS A 62 46.48 114.74 -27.69
CA LYS A 62 45.07 114.59 -28.11
C LYS A 62 44.91 113.45 -29.10
N ASP A 63 45.84 113.28 -30.02
CA ASP A 63 45.90 112.16 -30.95
C ASP A 63 46.06 110.79 -30.24
N SER A 64 46.91 110.69 -29.22
CA SER A 64 47.05 109.46 -28.44
C SER A 64 45.78 109.14 -27.65
N ASN A 65 45.17 110.14 -26.99
CA ASN A 65 43.89 110.00 -26.31
C ASN A 65 42.76 109.60 -27.28
N LEU A 66 42.72 110.16 -28.50
CA LEU A 66 41.73 109.80 -29.52
C LEU A 66 41.93 108.36 -30.01
N ARG A 67 43.17 107.90 -30.17
CA ARG A 67 43.46 106.49 -30.52
C ARG A 67 43.05 105.53 -29.41
N GLU A 68 43.33 105.88 -28.15
CA GLU A 68 42.92 105.07 -26.99
C GLU A 68 41.39 105.03 -26.81
N LEU A 69 40.71 106.17 -26.96
CA LEU A 69 39.25 106.24 -26.92
C LEU A 69 38.62 105.43 -28.06
N ASN A 70 39.17 105.50 -29.28
CA ASN A 70 38.71 104.69 -30.40
C ASN A 70 38.96 103.18 -30.16
N ALA A 71 40.10 102.79 -29.58
CA ALA A 71 40.36 101.39 -29.22
C ALA A 71 39.31 100.86 -28.23
N ARG A 72 39.06 101.59 -27.13
CA ARG A 72 38.01 101.26 -26.16
C ARG A 72 36.60 101.25 -26.77
N LEU A 73 36.34 102.09 -27.78
CA LEU A 73 35.08 102.14 -28.51
C LEU A 73 34.90 100.88 -29.39
N GLU A 74 35.95 100.40 -30.06
CA GLU A 74 35.90 99.12 -30.78
C GLU A 74 35.82 97.92 -29.82
N GLU A 75 36.54 97.92 -28.69
CA GLU A 75 36.42 96.88 -27.64
C GLU A 75 34.99 96.78 -27.08
N THR A 76 34.35 97.92 -26.79
CA THR A 76 32.95 97.93 -26.34
C THR A 76 31.97 97.52 -27.44
N LYS A 77 32.25 97.81 -28.72
CA LYS A 77 31.48 97.26 -29.85
C LYS A 77 31.63 95.75 -29.97
N THR A 78 32.84 95.19 -29.84
CA THR A 78 33.04 93.74 -29.92
C THR A 78 32.33 93.04 -28.77
N HIS A 79 32.45 93.53 -27.54
CA HIS A 79 31.71 92.97 -26.40
C HIS A 79 30.18 93.11 -26.56
N LEU A 80 29.66 94.20 -27.14
CA LEU A 80 28.23 94.32 -27.45
C LEU A 80 27.78 93.35 -28.57
N ALA A 81 28.65 93.02 -29.53
CA ALA A 81 28.38 92.01 -30.55
C ALA A 81 28.40 90.58 -29.96
N GLU A 82 29.40 90.26 -29.15
CA GLU A 82 29.51 89.00 -28.39
C GLU A 82 28.28 88.78 -27.49
N LEU A 83 27.91 89.79 -26.70
CA LEU A 83 26.71 89.73 -25.84
C LEU A 83 25.44 89.50 -26.65
N ARG A 84 25.26 90.21 -27.78
CA ARG A 84 24.11 89.95 -28.69
C ARG A 84 24.11 88.52 -29.21
N GLN A 85 25.26 88.01 -29.66
CA GLN A 85 25.38 86.62 -30.12
C GLN A 85 25.07 85.62 -29.00
N HIS A 86 25.53 85.87 -27.77
CA HIS A 86 25.18 85.05 -26.61
C HIS A 86 23.68 85.08 -26.29
N TYR A 87 23.02 86.24 -26.37
CA TYR A 87 21.56 86.32 -26.19
C TYR A 87 20.79 85.60 -27.31
N HIS A 88 21.22 85.70 -28.57
CA HIS A 88 20.63 84.93 -29.67
C HIS A 88 20.79 83.42 -29.46
N LEU A 89 22.01 82.95 -29.17
CA LEU A 89 22.29 81.53 -28.91
C LEU A 89 21.58 81.00 -27.65
N ALA A 90 21.37 81.84 -26.63
CA ALA A 90 20.58 81.48 -25.45
C ALA A 90 19.08 81.38 -25.77
N GLY A 91 18.55 82.31 -26.57
CA GLY A 91 17.17 82.27 -27.07
C GLY A 91 16.90 81.05 -27.95
N GLU A 92 17.81 80.74 -28.89
CA GLU A 92 17.73 79.54 -29.72
C GLU A 92 17.76 78.26 -28.89
N LYS A 93 18.62 78.18 -27.87
CA LYS A 93 18.64 77.03 -26.94
C LYS A 93 17.33 76.89 -26.19
N LEU A 94 16.83 77.98 -25.58
CA LEU A 94 15.58 77.97 -24.83
C LEU A 94 14.38 77.57 -25.71
N MET A 95 14.29 78.09 -26.93
CA MET A 95 13.25 77.70 -27.89
C MET A 95 13.33 76.21 -28.29
N ASN A 96 14.55 75.67 -28.45
CA ASN A 96 14.75 74.24 -28.72
C ASN A 96 14.41 73.36 -27.50
N GLU A 97 14.75 73.82 -26.29
CA GLU A 97 14.40 73.15 -25.03
C GLU A 97 12.88 73.12 -24.83
N GLU A 98 12.18 74.26 -24.99
CA GLU A 98 10.72 74.36 -24.95
C GLU A 98 10.04 73.48 -26.01
N LEU A 99 10.54 73.50 -27.26
CA LEU A 99 10.02 72.64 -28.33
C LEU A 99 10.20 71.15 -28.00
N SER A 100 11.35 70.76 -27.48
CA SER A 100 11.61 69.37 -27.06
C SER A 100 10.70 68.95 -25.89
N ALA A 101 10.47 69.84 -24.93
CA ALA A 101 9.55 69.61 -23.82
C ALA A 101 8.10 69.50 -24.31
N ALA A 102 7.67 70.33 -25.25
CA ALA A 102 6.35 70.25 -25.87
C ALA A 102 6.12 68.93 -26.61
N LEU A 103 7.11 68.47 -27.39
CA LEU A 103 7.07 67.17 -28.08
C LEU A 103 7.00 66.00 -27.08
N ASN A 104 7.86 65.99 -26.05
CA ASN A 104 7.82 65.00 -24.96
C ASN A 104 6.46 65.00 -24.22
N LEU A 105 5.84 66.16 -24.05
CA LEU A 105 4.49 66.29 -23.48
C LEU A 105 3.39 65.81 -24.43
N GLU A 106 3.58 65.86 -25.75
CA GLU A 106 2.64 65.28 -26.72
C GLU A 106 2.78 63.75 -26.80
N GLU A 107 4.00 63.22 -26.78
CA GLU A 107 4.27 61.78 -26.78
C GLU A 107 3.81 61.10 -25.48
N SER A 108 4.01 61.73 -24.32
CA SER A 108 3.46 61.24 -23.05
C SER A 108 1.92 61.29 -23.02
N LYS A 109 1.28 62.30 -23.64
CA LYS A 109 -0.19 62.31 -23.84
C LYS A 109 -0.64 61.17 -24.76
N LYS A 110 0.08 60.90 -25.87
CA LYS A 110 -0.22 59.79 -26.81
C LYS A 110 -0.10 58.43 -26.13
N THR A 111 0.97 58.18 -25.38
CA THR A 111 1.18 56.92 -24.65
C THR A 111 0.19 56.72 -23.51
N LEU A 112 -0.16 57.78 -22.76
CA LEU A 112 -1.21 57.73 -21.75
C LEU A 112 -2.61 57.46 -22.35
N ALA A 113 -2.88 57.97 -23.56
CA ALA A 113 -4.11 57.68 -24.30
C ALA A 113 -4.17 56.22 -24.79
N THR A 114 -3.06 55.64 -25.27
CA THR A 114 -3.02 54.22 -25.67
C THR A 114 -3.11 53.29 -24.45
N GLN A 115 -2.46 53.63 -23.33
CA GLN A 115 -2.62 52.92 -22.05
C GLN A 115 -4.09 52.91 -21.59
N LYS A 116 -4.78 54.07 -21.56
CA LYS A 116 -6.21 54.14 -21.23
C LYS A 116 -7.08 53.28 -22.16
N LYS A 117 -6.77 53.24 -23.45
CA LYS A 117 -7.48 52.39 -24.43
C LYS A 117 -7.23 50.89 -24.21
N ASN A 118 -6.04 50.51 -23.76
CA ASN A 118 -5.70 49.13 -23.44
C ASN A 118 -6.35 48.69 -22.12
N HIS A 119 -6.28 49.50 -21.06
CA HIS A 119 -6.98 49.22 -19.80
C HIS A 119 -8.50 49.11 -19.96
N ALA A 120 -9.11 49.93 -20.85
CA ALA A 120 -10.52 49.78 -21.18
C ALA A 120 -10.85 48.41 -21.82
N ARG A 121 -9.96 47.91 -22.71
CA ARG A 121 -10.08 46.58 -23.33
C ARG A 121 -9.87 45.45 -22.32
N GLU A 122 -8.86 45.58 -21.46
CA GLU A 122 -8.58 44.64 -20.36
C GLU A 122 -9.80 44.52 -19.43
N ILE A 123 -10.41 45.64 -19.05
CA ILE A 123 -11.64 45.66 -18.23
C ILE A 123 -12.81 44.98 -18.95
N THR A 124 -12.98 45.15 -20.27
CA THR A 124 -14.03 44.42 -21.01
C THR A 124 -13.78 42.92 -21.08
N LEU A 125 -12.53 42.49 -21.33
CA LEU A 125 -12.17 41.07 -21.38
C LEU A 125 -12.30 40.40 -20.00
N LEU A 126 -11.91 41.09 -18.92
CA LEU A 126 -12.09 40.59 -17.55
C LEU A 126 -13.57 40.43 -17.18
N LYS A 127 -14.46 41.32 -17.65
CA LYS A 127 -15.92 41.18 -17.47
C LYS A 127 -16.49 40.00 -18.27
N GLU A 128 -16.05 39.80 -19.50
CA GLU A 128 -16.45 38.66 -20.33
C GLU A 128 -16.02 37.33 -19.70
N ILE A 129 -14.78 37.23 -19.21
CA ILE A 129 -14.26 36.08 -18.47
C ILE A 129 -15.04 35.85 -17.17
N LEU A 130 -15.44 36.92 -16.45
CA LEU A 130 -16.22 36.81 -15.22
C LEU A 130 -17.63 36.25 -15.49
N GLU A 131 -18.37 36.81 -16.46
CA GLU A 131 -19.71 36.30 -16.79
C GLU A 131 -19.65 34.88 -17.39
N ARG A 132 -18.61 34.54 -18.15
CA ARG A 132 -18.37 33.17 -18.62
C ARG A 132 -18.10 32.20 -17.46
N THR A 133 -17.17 32.52 -16.56
CA THR A 133 -16.84 31.62 -15.43
C THR A 133 -18.01 31.48 -14.45
N LYS A 134 -18.85 32.52 -14.33
CA LYS A 134 -20.13 32.49 -13.60
C LYS A 134 -21.15 31.57 -14.25
N SER A 135 -21.32 31.58 -15.58
CA SER A 135 -22.23 30.64 -16.27
C SER A 135 -21.71 29.20 -16.24
N GLU A 136 -20.40 29.00 -16.40
CA GLU A 136 -19.76 27.69 -16.20
C GLU A 136 -19.98 27.18 -14.76
N MET A 137 -19.82 28.03 -13.74
CA MET A 137 -20.07 27.68 -12.33
C MET A 137 -21.54 27.29 -12.06
N ILE A 138 -22.51 27.97 -12.66
CA ILE A 138 -23.93 27.60 -12.55
C ILE A 138 -24.18 26.22 -13.16
N SER A 139 -23.70 25.97 -14.39
CA SER A 139 -23.87 24.67 -15.06
C SER A 139 -23.19 23.50 -14.30
N LEU A 140 -22.06 23.78 -13.64
CA LEU A 140 -21.39 22.81 -12.76
C LEU A 140 -22.17 22.58 -11.46
N GLY A 141 -22.82 23.62 -10.90
CA GLY A 141 -23.74 23.51 -9.77
C GLY A 141 -24.93 22.60 -10.09
N GLU A 142 -25.62 22.84 -11.20
CA GLU A 142 -26.72 22.02 -11.70
C GLU A 142 -26.30 20.55 -11.89
N ARG A 143 -25.12 20.32 -12.49
CA ARG A 143 -24.56 18.96 -12.65
C ARG A 143 -24.22 18.29 -11.32
N VAL A 144 -23.72 19.03 -10.34
CA VAL A 144 -23.46 18.52 -8.98
C VAL A 144 -24.77 18.20 -8.26
N GLU A 145 -25.84 18.96 -8.47
CA GLU A 145 -27.17 18.61 -7.94
C GLU A 145 -27.75 17.37 -8.60
N ALA A 146 -27.64 17.21 -9.92
CA ALA A 146 -28.06 16.00 -10.62
C ALA A 146 -27.35 14.75 -10.05
N LEU A 147 -26.02 14.79 -9.92
CA LEU A 147 -25.22 13.70 -9.34
C LEU A 147 -25.55 13.43 -7.86
N ARG A 148 -25.97 14.44 -7.09
CA ARG A 148 -26.47 14.25 -5.71
C ARG A 148 -27.81 13.50 -5.70
N ARG A 149 -28.75 13.88 -6.58
CA ARG A 149 -30.06 13.21 -6.69
C ARG A 149 -29.89 11.74 -7.14
N GLU A 150 -29.04 11.48 -8.14
CA GLU A 150 -28.68 10.13 -8.56
C GLU A 150 -28.09 9.30 -7.41
N ARG A 151 -27.11 9.86 -6.65
CA ARG A 151 -26.55 9.23 -5.46
C ARG A 151 -27.63 8.88 -4.43
N ASP A 152 -28.54 9.82 -4.15
CA ASP A 152 -29.56 9.65 -3.10
C ASP A 152 -30.59 8.58 -3.50
N ASP A 153 -30.93 8.48 -4.79
CA ASP A 153 -31.79 7.41 -5.31
C ASP A 153 -31.06 6.05 -5.37
N TRP A 154 -29.75 6.02 -5.60
CA TRP A 154 -28.95 4.81 -5.43
C TRP A 154 -28.85 4.37 -3.96
N GLN A 155 -28.74 5.32 -3.01
CA GLN A 155 -28.75 5.04 -1.57
C GLN A 155 -30.10 4.46 -1.11
N LYS A 156 -31.23 5.01 -1.58
CA LYS A 156 -32.57 4.42 -1.33
C LYS A 156 -32.64 2.98 -1.83
N LYS A 157 -32.35 2.74 -3.11
CA LYS A 157 -32.35 1.39 -3.72
C LYS A 157 -31.43 0.42 -2.98
N PHE A 158 -30.25 0.85 -2.56
CA PHE A 158 -29.35 0.02 -1.77
C PHE A 158 -29.93 -0.30 -0.39
N SER A 159 -30.56 0.67 0.28
CA SER A 159 -31.23 0.42 1.57
C SER A 159 -32.42 -0.54 1.42
N GLU A 160 -33.25 -0.37 0.39
CA GLU A 160 -34.36 -1.26 0.04
C GLU A 160 -33.89 -2.69 -0.24
N HIS A 161 -32.81 -2.84 -1.03
CA HIS A 161 -32.17 -4.14 -1.26
C HIS A 161 -31.59 -4.75 0.02
N SER A 162 -30.97 -3.95 0.90
CA SER A 162 -30.41 -4.46 2.17
C SER A 162 -31.48 -4.94 3.15
N VAL A 163 -32.63 -4.24 3.21
CA VAL A 163 -33.80 -4.69 3.97
C VAL A 163 -34.35 -5.98 3.37
N PHE A 164 -34.54 -6.05 2.05
CA PHE A 164 -35.01 -7.26 1.37
C PHE A 164 -34.05 -8.46 1.56
N GLU A 165 -32.74 -8.24 1.59
CA GLU A 165 -31.75 -9.29 1.86
C GLU A 165 -31.82 -9.80 3.32
N ALA A 166 -32.02 -8.90 4.30
CA ALA A 166 -32.30 -9.29 5.68
C ALA A 166 -33.61 -10.09 5.78
N ASP A 167 -34.68 -9.58 5.13
CA ASP A 167 -35.99 -10.22 5.05
C ASP A 167 -35.92 -11.65 4.45
N LEU A 168 -34.99 -11.90 3.52
CA LEU A 168 -34.71 -13.24 2.97
C LEU A 168 -33.86 -14.11 3.90
N LYS A 169 -32.88 -13.54 4.60
CA LYS A 169 -32.05 -14.26 5.58
C LYS A 169 -32.89 -14.75 6.77
N ASP A 170 -33.79 -13.92 7.28
CA ASP A 170 -34.68 -14.31 8.39
C ASP A 170 -35.66 -15.40 7.95
N LYS A 171 -36.18 -15.33 6.72
CA LYS A 171 -36.99 -16.41 6.13
C LYS A 171 -36.20 -17.69 5.92
N ALA A 172 -34.92 -17.61 5.52
CA ALA A 172 -34.04 -18.76 5.37
C ALA A 172 -33.71 -19.42 6.73
N ALA A 173 -33.34 -18.63 7.74
CA ALA A 173 -33.09 -19.12 9.10
C ALA A 173 -34.36 -19.76 9.71
N GLY A 174 -35.54 -19.16 9.48
CA GLY A 174 -36.82 -19.73 9.88
C GLY A 174 -37.22 -21.02 9.15
N LEU A 175 -36.63 -21.31 7.98
CA LEU A 175 -36.75 -22.61 7.30
C LEU A 175 -35.70 -23.61 7.80
N GLU A 176 -34.48 -23.15 8.10
CA GLU A 176 -33.41 -23.99 8.66
C GLU A 176 -33.76 -24.50 10.07
N HIS A 177 -34.37 -23.66 10.91
CA HIS A 177 -34.90 -24.09 12.21
C HIS A 177 -35.93 -25.22 12.05
N LYS A 178 -36.92 -25.03 11.18
CA LYS A 178 -37.97 -26.04 10.88
C LYS A 178 -37.38 -27.33 10.30
N LEU A 179 -36.30 -27.24 9.52
CA LEU A 179 -35.55 -28.39 9.04
C LEU A 179 -34.81 -29.11 10.18
N GLY A 180 -34.30 -28.36 11.15
CA GLY A 180 -33.75 -28.87 12.41
C GLY A 180 -34.80 -29.63 13.23
N ASP A 181 -35.92 -28.98 13.55
CA ASP A 181 -37.05 -29.56 14.28
C ASP A 181 -37.53 -30.88 13.65
N ALA A 182 -37.68 -30.87 12.31
CA ALA A 182 -38.09 -32.05 11.55
C ALA A 182 -37.03 -33.18 11.58
N LYS A 183 -35.72 -32.85 11.51
CA LYS A 183 -34.64 -33.83 11.66
C LYS A 183 -34.62 -34.43 13.05
N GLU A 184 -34.79 -33.64 14.11
CA GLU A 184 -34.87 -34.15 15.47
C GLU A 184 -36.10 -35.05 15.67
N ALA A 185 -37.27 -34.68 15.13
CA ALA A 185 -38.46 -35.51 15.19
C ALA A 185 -38.27 -36.87 14.47
N VAL A 186 -37.59 -36.87 13.31
CA VAL A 186 -37.22 -38.11 12.60
C VAL A 186 -36.19 -38.93 13.39
N GLN A 187 -35.24 -38.30 14.07
CA GLN A 187 -34.27 -39.01 14.93
C GLN A 187 -34.92 -39.61 16.18
N ARG A 188 -35.83 -38.87 16.84
CA ARG A 188 -36.62 -39.37 17.98
C ARG A 188 -37.45 -40.59 17.58
N THR A 189 -38.29 -40.46 16.55
CA THR A 189 -39.14 -41.56 16.06
C THR A 189 -38.34 -42.77 15.55
N LEU A 190 -37.19 -42.56 14.91
CA LEU A 190 -36.28 -43.65 14.54
C LEU A 190 -35.67 -44.35 15.78
N SER A 191 -35.30 -43.59 16.81
CA SER A 191 -34.75 -44.16 18.04
C SER A 191 -35.79 -44.94 18.85
N GLU A 192 -37.04 -44.47 18.84
CA GLU A 192 -38.20 -45.15 19.43
C GLU A 192 -38.47 -46.48 18.69
N LEU A 193 -38.57 -46.48 17.36
CA LEU A 193 -38.74 -47.70 16.55
C LEU A 193 -37.59 -48.72 16.73
N LEU A 194 -36.35 -48.26 16.92
CA LEU A 194 -35.22 -49.14 17.22
C LEU A 194 -35.29 -49.73 18.63
N ALA A 195 -35.76 -48.95 19.61
CA ALA A 195 -36.01 -49.43 20.96
C ALA A 195 -37.18 -50.43 21.02
N GLU A 196 -38.29 -50.14 20.35
CA GLU A 196 -39.42 -51.06 20.20
C GLU A 196 -39.01 -52.38 19.55
N ARG A 197 -38.26 -52.32 18.43
CA ARG A 197 -37.77 -53.52 17.75
C ARG A 197 -36.85 -54.36 18.64
N LYS A 198 -35.99 -53.72 19.44
CA LYS A 198 -35.16 -54.42 20.42
C LYS A 198 -36.02 -55.05 21.53
N ASN A 199 -36.98 -54.31 22.09
CA ASN A 199 -37.89 -54.80 23.12
C ASN A 199 -38.72 -56.00 22.61
N HIS A 200 -39.16 -55.98 21.35
CA HIS A 200 -39.83 -57.11 20.69
C HIS A 200 -38.90 -58.33 20.62
N GLN A 201 -37.67 -58.16 20.13
CA GLN A 201 -36.68 -59.24 20.04
C GLN A 201 -36.31 -59.82 21.43
N ASP A 202 -36.16 -58.97 22.44
CA ASP A 202 -35.92 -59.39 23.83
C ASP A 202 -37.14 -60.09 24.44
N SER A 203 -38.37 -59.75 24.01
CA SER A 203 -39.60 -60.46 24.40
C SER A 203 -39.72 -61.83 23.72
N GLU A 204 -39.41 -61.94 22.44
CA GLU A 204 -39.35 -63.21 21.71
C GLU A 204 -38.32 -64.16 22.33
N ASN A 205 -37.14 -63.65 22.70
CA ASN A 205 -36.09 -64.43 23.34
C ASN A 205 -36.54 -64.96 24.71
N LYS A 206 -37.28 -64.16 25.49
CA LYS A 206 -37.91 -64.59 26.75
C LYS A 206 -38.98 -65.65 26.51
N ILE A 207 -39.85 -65.48 25.52
CA ILE A 207 -40.89 -66.46 25.15
C ILE A 207 -40.24 -67.80 24.75
N LYS A 208 -39.24 -67.78 23.86
CA LYS A 208 -38.51 -69.00 23.43
C LYS A 208 -37.80 -69.70 24.60
N ALA A 209 -37.27 -68.95 25.56
CA ALA A 209 -36.68 -69.52 26.78
C ALA A 209 -37.76 -70.13 27.71
N LEU A 210 -38.89 -69.47 27.91
CA LEU A 210 -40.01 -69.99 28.70
C LEU A 210 -40.64 -71.24 28.05
N GLU A 211 -40.77 -71.27 26.72
CA GLU A 211 -41.17 -72.47 25.97
C GLU A 211 -40.21 -73.64 26.18
N LYS A 212 -38.89 -73.40 26.15
CA LYS A 212 -37.89 -74.44 26.40
C LYS A 212 -38.02 -74.99 27.81
N ASN A 213 -38.13 -74.11 28.81
CA ASN A 213 -38.33 -74.50 30.20
C ASN A 213 -39.65 -75.28 30.40
N ALA A 214 -40.73 -74.87 29.74
CA ALA A 214 -42.01 -75.58 29.78
C ALA A 214 -41.92 -76.96 29.12
N LYS A 215 -41.21 -77.09 27.99
CA LYS A 215 -40.93 -78.37 27.34
C LYS A 215 -40.11 -79.28 28.25
N GLU A 216 -39.05 -78.77 28.88
CA GLU A 216 -38.21 -79.52 29.84
C GLU A 216 -39.00 -79.96 31.08
N LEU A 217 -39.83 -79.10 31.67
CA LEU A 217 -40.73 -79.44 32.76
C LEU A 217 -41.77 -80.49 32.35
N SER A 218 -42.34 -80.39 31.14
CA SER A 218 -43.29 -81.40 30.64
C SER A 218 -42.63 -82.77 30.42
N ALA A 219 -41.41 -82.81 29.88
CA ALA A 219 -40.65 -84.04 29.70
C ALA A 219 -40.25 -84.67 31.05
N GLY A 220 -39.86 -83.85 32.04
CA GLY A 220 -39.62 -84.30 33.41
C GLY A 220 -40.88 -84.85 34.09
N LEU A 221 -42.05 -84.25 33.82
CA LEU A 221 -43.33 -84.69 34.36
C LEU A 221 -43.81 -86.01 33.73
N GLU A 222 -43.64 -86.20 32.41
CA GLU A 222 -43.91 -87.50 31.78
C GLU A 222 -42.89 -88.58 32.24
N ALA A 223 -41.61 -88.24 32.40
CA ALA A 223 -40.61 -89.16 32.97
C ALA A 223 -40.97 -89.57 34.41
N ALA A 224 -41.42 -88.63 35.24
CA ALA A 224 -41.90 -88.90 36.60
C ALA A 224 -43.15 -89.81 36.59
N LYS A 225 -44.10 -89.60 35.68
CA LYS A 225 -45.24 -90.51 35.48
C LYS A 225 -44.78 -91.91 35.09
N THR A 226 -43.86 -92.05 34.12
CA THR A 226 -43.39 -93.38 33.70
C THR A 226 -42.64 -94.13 34.80
N ASN A 227 -41.89 -93.41 35.65
CA ASN A 227 -41.27 -94.00 36.84
C ASN A 227 -42.33 -94.45 37.85
N TRP A 228 -43.30 -93.60 38.15
CA TRP A 228 -44.42 -93.92 39.06
C TRP A 228 -45.27 -95.09 38.55
N ASP A 229 -45.44 -95.22 37.23
CA ASP A 229 -46.15 -96.35 36.62
C ASP A 229 -45.34 -97.64 36.64
N ALA A 230 -44.00 -97.56 36.49
CA ALA A 230 -43.09 -98.69 36.68
C ALA A 230 -43.03 -99.14 38.15
N GLU A 231 -42.97 -98.20 39.10
CA GLU A 231 -43.09 -98.49 40.54
C GLU A 231 -44.43 -99.15 40.85
N ARG A 232 -45.56 -98.62 40.33
CA ARG A 232 -46.89 -99.25 40.47
C ARG A 232 -47.00 -100.60 39.77
N ALA A 233 -46.17 -100.92 38.79
CA ALA A 233 -46.08 -102.27 38.22
C ALA A 233 -45.30 -103.20 39.15
N GLN A 234 -44.13 -102.78 39.65
CA GLN A 234 -43.32 -103.53 40.62
C GLN A 234 -44.09 -103.84 41.91
N TRP A 235 -44.84 -102.87 42.46
CA TRP A 235 -45.69 -103.09 43.62
C TRP A 235 -46.82 -104.10 43.36
N ARG A 236 -47.38 -104.15 42.15
CA ARG A 236 -48.35 -105.20 41.77
C ARG A 236 -47.68 -106.57 41.67
N GLU A 237 -46.53 -106.67 41.01
CA GLU A 237 -45.79 -107.94 40.93
C GLU A 237 -45.38 -108.48 42.30
N LEU A 238 -44.91 -107.60 43.20
CA LEU A 238 -44.59 -107.97 44.58
C LEU A 238 -45.85 -108.44 45.32
N TRP A 239 -46.96 -107.70 45.21
CA TRP A 239 -48.22 -108.08 45.85
C TRP A 239 -48.81 -109.39 45.30
N ASP A 240 -48.68 -109.67 44.01
CA ASP A 240 -49.15 -110.92 43.40
C ASP A 240 -48.19 -112.11 43.71
N ARG A 241 -46.88 -111.85 43.90
CA ARG A 241 -45.94 -112.83 44.47
C ARG A 241 -46.32 -113.14 45.93
N GLU A 242 -46.54 -112.13 46.77
CA GLU A 242 -46.96 -112.32 48.16
C GLU A 242 -48.31 -113.03 48.26
N ARG A 243 -49.30 -112.64 47.43
CA ARG A 243 -50.59 -113.33 47.31
C ARG A 243 -50.42 -114.80 46.92
N SER A 244 -49.59 -115.11 45.92
CA SER A 244 -49.39 -116.51 45.50
C SER A 244 -48.68 -117.33 46.58
N VAL A 245 -47.73 -116.75 47.34
CA VAL A 245 -47.12 -117.39 48.52
C VAL A 245 -48.14 -117.59 49.66
N TRP A 246 -49.06 -116.64 49.87
CA TRP A 246 -50.18 -116.81 50.81
C TRP A 246 -51.16 -117.90 50.36
N GLU A 247 -51.41 -118.03 49.05
CA GLU A 247 -52.26 -119.07 48.49
C GLU A 247 -51.60 -120.45 48.56
N THR A 248 -50.28 -120.57 48.32
CA THR A 248 -49.56 -121.84 48.54
C THR A 248 -49.49 -122.20 50.02
N HIS A 249 -49.15 -121.28 50.92
CA HIS A 249 -49.20 -121.54 52.37
C HIS A 249 -50.61 -121.95 52.81
N ARG A 250 -51.68 -121.35 52.27
CA ARG A 250 -53.06 -121.73 52.56
C ARG A 250 -53.41 -123.13 52.05
N GLN A 251 -52.91 -123.51 50.88
CA GLN A 251 -53.05 -124.88 50.35
C GLN A 251 -52.25 -125.88 51.18
N GLU A 252 -51.02 -125.55 51.57
CA GLU A 252 -50.18 -126.36 52.47
C GLU A 252 -50.83 -126.53 53.85
N PHE A 253 -51.44 -125.50 54.42
CA PHE A 253 -52.23 -125.61 55.65
C PHE A 253 -53.47 -126.51 55.48
N ALA A 254 -54.16 -126.45 54.34
CA ALA A 254 -55.30 -127.32 54.07
C ALA A 254 -54.86 -128.79 53.90
N VAL A 255 -53.81 -129.04 53.12
CA VAL A 255 -53.19 -130.37 52.97
C VAL A 255 -52.61 -130.86 54.31
N TRP A 256 -52.10 -129.97 55.16
CA TRP A 256 -51.65 -130.31 56.51
C TRP A 256 -52.81 -130.63 57.46
N GLU A 257 -53.97 -129.97 57.34
CA GLU A 257 -55.18 -130.39 58.07
C GLU A 257 -55.70 -131.75 57.58
N GLU A 258 -55.78 -131.99 56.27
CA GLU A 258 -56.16 -133.31 55.72
C GLU A 258 -55.15 -134.39 56.09
N ARG A 259 -53.87 -134.03 56.15
CA ARG A 259 -52.80 -134.89 56.65
C ARG A 259 -52.93 -135.13 58.16
N LEU A 260 -53.34 -134.15 58.97
CA LEU A 260 -53.64 -134.36 60.39
C LEU A 260 -54.90 -135.19 60.62
N ARG A 261 -55.93 -135.07 59.76
CA ARG A 261 -57.13 -135.92 59.78
C ARG A 261 -56.73 -137.36 59.45
N SER A 262 -56.06 -137.57 58.32
CA SER A 262 -55.60 -138.90 57.90
C SER A 262 -54.49 -139.47 58.79
N GLU A 263 -53.64 -138.67 59.44
CA GLU A 263 -52.68 -139.14 60.45
C GLU A 263 -53.35 -139.44 61.80
N ARG A 264 -54.47 -138.79 62.16
CA ARG A 264 -55.30 -139.22 63.31
C ARG A 264 -56.07 -140.50 63.00
N GLU A 265 -56.67 -140.60 61.83
CA GLU A 265 -57.34 -141.82 61.35
C GLU A 265 -56.32 -142.97 61.28
N ALA A 266 -55.17 -142.75 60.64
CA ALA A 266 -54.06 -143.69 60.59
C ALA A 266 -53.41 -143.94 61.96
N TRP A 267 -53.47 -143.03 62.93
CA TRP A 267 -53.04 -143.31 64.31
C TRP A 267 -54.05 -144.19 65.04
N THR A 268 -55.37 -143.96 64.91
CA THR A 268 -56.37 -144.90 65.45
C THR A 268 -56.36 -146.25 64.73
N ALA A 269 -56.02 -146.27 63.44
CA ALA A 269 -55.78 -147.48 62.67
C ALA A 269 -54.49 -148.16 63.13
N ARG A 270 -53.38 -147.43 63.34
CA ARG A 270 -52.10 -147.96 63.85
C ARG A 270 -52.15 -148.38 65.31
N MET A 271 -53.01 -147.83 66.16
CA MET A 271 -53.27 -148.39 67.48
C MET A 271 -53.87 -149.79 67.34
N ARG A 272 -54.92 -149.94 66.49
CA ARG A 272 -55.46 -151.25 66.12
C ARG A 272 -54.46 -152.13 65.36
N GLU A 273 -53.54 -151.54 64.62
CA GLU A 273 -52.55 -152.26 63.83
C GLU A 273 -51.32 -152.65 64.65
N GLU A 274 -50.99 -151.96 65.75
CA GLU A 274 -49.97 -152.36 66.73
C GLU A 274 -50.53 -153.30 67.80
N GLU A 275 -51.83 -153.23 68.13
CA GLU A 275 -52.56 -154.35 68.73
C GLU A 275 -52.42 -155.64 67.87
N ASN A 276 -52.32 -155.50 66.54
CA ASN A 276 -52.09 -156.62 65.61
C ASN A 276 -50.61 -156.83 65.19
N LYS A 277 -49.71 -155.86 65.39
CA LYS A 277 -48.28 -155.94 65.01
C LYS A 277 -47.36 -156.20 66.20
N GLY A 278 -47.82 -156.03 67.43
CA GLY A 278 -47.31 -156.81 68.57
C GLY A 278 -47.42 -158.32 68.33
N VAL A 279 -48.32 -158.76 67.42
CA VAL A 279 -48.48 -160.16 66.98
C VAL A 279 -47.61 -160.49 65.74
N GLN A 280 -46.96 -159.53 65.06
CA GLN A 280 -46.28 -159.76 63.77
C GLN A 280 -44.89 -159.13 63.57
N ALA A 281 -44.48 -158.14 64.38
CA ALA A 281 -43.22 -157.39 64.23
C ALA A 281 -41.95 -158.19 64.63
N ALA A 282 -42.04 -159.52 64.69
CA ALA A 282 -40.91 -160.43 64.92
C ALA A 282 -40.19 -160.86 63.62
N SER A 283 -40.57 -160.34 62.44
CA SER A 283 -40.43 -161.07 61.17
C SER A 283 -39.52 -160.49 60.07
N GLY A 284 -38.96 -159.27 60.14
CA GLY A 284 -37.97 -158.84 59.14
C GLY A 284 -37.51 -157.38 59.18
N LEU A 285 -36.19 -157.16 59.02
CA LEU A 285 -35.53 -155.85 58.96
C LEU A 285 -34.12 -155.98 58.32
N THR A 286 -34.03 -156.28 57.02
CA THR A 286 -32.79 -156.82 56.42
C THR A 286 -32.34 -156.27 55.05
N THR A 287 -33.02 -155.30 54.44
CA THR A 287 -32.71 -154.91 53.04
C THR A 287 -32.47 -153.41 52.80
N LEU A 288 -31.21 -153.13 52.43
CA LEU A 288 -30.77 -152.25 51.35
C LEU A 288 -30.80 -150.72 51.55
N LEU A 289 -29.68 -150.22 52.07
CA LEU A 289 -28.96 -149.11 51.43
C LEU A 289 -28.20 -149.64 50.19
N LYS A 290 -28.19 -148.91 49.06
CA LYS A 290 -27.11 -148.98 48.06
C LYS A 290 -27.08 -147.82 47.04
N ASP A 291 -25.86 -147.30 46.86
CA ASP A 291 -25.24 -146.67 45.67
C ASP A 291 -25.63 -145.26 45.15
N THR A 292 -24.58 -144.59 44.63
CA THR A 292 -24.47 -143.25 44.02
C THR A 292 -23.27 -143.28 43.01
N SER A 293 -22.87 -142.26 42.24
CA SER A 293 -23.31 -140.85 42.13
C SER A 293 -23.67 -140.48 40.66
N GLU A 294 -22.91 -139.83 39.76
CA GLU A 294 -21.67 -139.02 39.80
C GLU A 294 -21.53 -138.15 38.51
N TRP A 295 -20.51 -137.27 38.47
CA TRP A 295 -19.88 -136.59 37.31
C TRP A 295 -20.36 -135.21 36.79
N SER A 296 -19.35 -134.37 36.49
CA SER A 296 -19.41 -133.05 35.81
C SER A 296 -17.99 -132.54 35.50
N GLU A 297 -17.72 -131.75 34.44
CA GLU A 297 -16.69 -130.66 34.40
C GLU A 297 -16.48 -129.96 33.00
N LYS A 298 -15.75 -128.81 33.02
CA LYS A 298 -15.05 -128.04 31.93
C LYS A 298 -15.88 -126.98 31.13
N VAL A 299 -15.58 -125.66 31.04
CA VAL A 299 -14.36 -124.80 30.75
C VAL A 299 -14.21 -124.51 29.22
N THR A 300 -14.22 -123.32 28.56
CA THR A 300 -13.92 -121.83 28.69
C THR A 300 -12.55 -121.32 28.11
N GLN A 301 -12.47 -120.21 27.28
CA GLN A 301 -11.31 -119.23 27.05
C GLN A 301 -11.25 -118.26 25.76
N ILE A 302 -10.43 -117.13 25.79
CA ILE A 302 -9.61 -116.35 24.73
C ILE A 302 -10.03 -114.96 24.00
N LEU A 303 -9.07 -114.05 23.53
CA LEU A 303 -9.19 -112.55 23.11
C LEU A 303 -7.98 -111.74 22.33
N LYS A 304 -8.18 -110.56 21.57
CA LYS A 304 -7.37 -109.21 21.32
C LYS A 304 -6.49 -108.64 20.04
N LEU A 305 -6.36 -107.23 19.79
CA LEU A 305 -5.33 -106.23 19.06
C LEU A 305 -5.61 -105.44 17.65
N TYR A 306 -5.00 -104.35 16.95
CA TYR A 306 -4.10 -103.05 17.01
C TYR A 306 -3.97 -102.06 15.67
N ALA A 307 -3.39 -100.77 15.58
CA ALA A 307 -3.20 -99.80 14.33
C ALA A 307 -2.30 -98.40 14.30
N LEU A 308 -1.99 -97.60 13.16
CA LEU A 308 -1.27 -96.20 12.94
C LEU A 308 -1.19 -95.56 11.41
N LYS A 309 -0.65 -94.42 10.75
CA LYS A 309 0.03 -92.97 10.76
C LYS A 309 0.09 -92.24 9.28
N GLY A 310 0.57 -91.05 8.67
CA GLY A 310 1.25 -89.62 8.70
C GLY A 310 1.55 -88.95 7.21
N VAL A 311 2.14 -87.79 6.64
CA VAL A 311 2.66 -86.30 6.75
C VAL A 311 3.28 -85.70 5.33
N GLN A 312 3.70 -84.47 4.72
CA GLN A 312 3.96 -82.91 4.82
C GLN A 312 3.97 -81.91 3.47
N LEU A 313 4.80 -80.78 3.24
CA LEU A 313 4.80 -79.57 2.21
C LEU A 313 6.23 -78.87 1.82
N PRO A 314 6.64 -77.65 1.17
CA PRO A 314 6.20 -76.36 0.36
C PRO A 314 7.15 -75.82 -0.90
N GLN A 315 7.48 -74.61 -1.57
CA GLN A 315 7.37 -73.04 -1.82
C GLN A 315 7.87 -72.54 -3.32
N THR A 316 8.29 -71.33 -3.98
CA THR A 316 8.67 -69.80 -3.94
C THR A 316 8.81 -68.98 -5.37
N PHE A 317 9.11 -67.60 -5.53
CA PHE A 317 9.85 -66.73 -6.64
C PHE A 317 9.54 -65.17 -7.09
N VAL A 318 10.18 -64.47 -8.14
CA VAL A 318 10.43 -62.92 -8.40
C VAL A 318 10.89 -62.44 -9.91
N LEU A 319 11.15 -61.22 -10.59
CA LEU A 319 10.92 -59.66 -10.70
C LEU A 319 11.62 -58.84 -11.95
N SER A 320 11.23 -57.59 -12.49
CA SER A 320 11.98 -56.54 -13.41
C SER A 320 11.14 -55.28 -14.01
N SER A 321 11.44 -54.16 -14.83
CA SER A 321 12.54 -53.26 -15.47
C SER A 321 12.18 -51.72 -15.93
N VAL A 322 12.78 -50.97 -16.97
CA VAL A 322 12.94 -49.40 -17.13
C VAL A 322 13.12 -48.64 -18.58
N SER A 323 12.93 -47.25 -18.75
CA SER A 323 13.44 -46.14 -19.77
C SER A 323 12.55 -45.39 -20.89
N ALA A 324 12.79 -44.25 -21.68
CA ALA A 324 13.47 -42.85 -21.65
C ALA A 324 13.41 -41.86 -22.97
N ASN A 325 13.62 -40.47 -22.91
CA ASN A 325 14.02 -39.34 -23.95
C ASN A 325 13.03 -38.51 -24.94
N ARG A 326 13.31 -37.38 -25.75
CA ARG A 326 13.93 -35.95 -25.64
C ARG A 326 14.03 -34.93 -26.94
N ALA A 327 13.77 -33.56 -26.88
CA ALA A 327 14.30 -32.31 -27.69
C ALA A 327 13.62 -31.59 -28.99
N PRO A 328 14.18 -30.56 -29.77
CA PRO A 328 14.03 -29.04 -29.67
C PRO A 328 13.99 -28.08 -30.98
N LYS A 329 14.12 -26.71 -30.83
CA LYS A 329 14.66 -25.59 -31.75
C LYS A 329 13.76 -24.84 -32.81
N LYS A 330 14.04 -23.63 -33.40
CA LYS A 330 14.82 -22.36 -33.10
C LYS A 330 14.70 -21.28 -34.25
N ILE A 331 15.14 -20.01 -34.02
CA ILE A 331 15.45 -18.86 -34.96
C ILE A 331 14.27 -18.24 -35.79
N PHE A 332 14.33 -17.08 -36.49
CA PHE A 332 15.43 -16.19 -36.98
C PHE A 332 15.12 -14.65 -36.96
N THR A 333 15.76 -13.79 -37.80
CA THR A 333 15.95 -12.32 -37.54
C THR A 333 16.03 -11.35 -38.77
N SER A 334 16.01 -10.02 -38.47
CA SER A 334 16.57 -8.83 -39.21
C SER A 334 16.00 -8.30 -40.55
N MET A 335 15.44 -7.06 -40.53
CA MET A 335 15.48 -6.11 -41.68
C MET A 335 15.36 -4.59 -41.32
N ALA A 336 15.31 -4.20 -40.04
CA ALA A 336 14.88 -2.84 -39.63
C ALA A 336 16.00 -1.77 -39.48
N ALA A 337 17.27 -2.12 -39.68
CA ALA A 337 18.41 -1.37 -39.11
C ALA A 337 18.67 0.04 -39.69
N ALA A 338 18.31 0.30 -40.95
CA ALA A 338 18.65 1.57 -41.61
C ALA A 338 17.73 2.74 -41.21
N ILE A 339 16.41 2.52 -41.18
CA ILE A 339 15.43 3.55 -40.78
C ILE A 339 15.60 3.93 -39.30
N LEU A 340 16.05 2.96 -38.48
CA LEU A 340 16.45 3.19 -37.10
C LEU A 340 17.49 4.31 -36.95
N ALA A 341 18.45 4.46 -37.87
CA ALA A 341 19.60 5.36 -37.70
C ALA A 341 19.24 6.86 -37.65
N ALA A 342 18.29 7.32 -38.46
CA ALA A 342 17.84 8.72 -38.44
C ALA A 342 16.96 9.02 -37.22
N VAL A 343 16.09 8.07 -36.86
CA VAL A 343 15.29 8.11 -35.63
C VAL A 343 16.22 8.16 -34.40
N LEU A 344 17.32 7.41 -34.40
CA LEU A 344 18.31 7.30 -33.32
C LEU A 344 19.08 8.60 -32.99
N ILE A 345 18.95 9.68 -33.77
CA ILE A 345 19.62 10.97 -33.47
C ILE A 345 18.62 12.04 -33.01
N MET A 346 17.44 12.11 -33.64
CA MET A 346 16.39 13.04 -33.17
C MET A 346 15.70 12.55 -31.89
N THR A 347 15.56 11.23 -31.69
CA THR A 347 14.99 10.69 -30.46
C THR A 347 15.80 10.98 -29.19
N PRO A 348 17.14 10.78 -29.09
CA PRO A 348 17.86 11.07 -27.85
C PRO A 348 17.82 12.53 -27.45
N LEU A 349 17.77 13.50 -28.37
CA LEU A 349 17.68 14.92 -28.01
C LEU A 349 16.28 15.28 -27.45
N ALA A 350 15.22 14.86 -28.13
CA ALA A 350 13.84 15.07 -27.66
C ALA A 350 13.55 14.26 -26.38
N TRP A 351 14.09 13.04 -26.29
CA TRP A 351 14.06 12.20 -25.08
C TRP A 351 14.85 12.84 -23.95
N TRP A 352 16.03 13.41 -24.19
CA TRP A 352 16.81 14.10 -23.16
C TRP A 352 16.06 15.33 -22.63
N LEU A 353 15.47 16.16 -23.50
CA LEU A 353 14.68 17.33 -23.07
C LEU A 353 13.43 16.91 -22.27
N ARG A 354 12.74 15.85 -22.70
CA ARG A 354 11.60 15.25 -21.97
C ARG A 354 12.04 14.68 -20.62
N ASN A 355 13.10 13.88 -20.61
CA ASN A 355 13.62 13.19 -19.42
C ASN A 355 14.16 14.21 -18.40
N PHE A 356 14.80 15.29 -18.86
CA PHE A 356 15.17 16.42 -18.00
C PHE A 356 13.94 17.06 -17.35
N ARG A 357 12.87 17.35 -18.10
CA ARG A 357 11.63 17.88 -17.51
C ARG A 357 10.97 16.93 -16.52
N THR A 358 10.90 15.63 -16.82
CA THR A 358 10.23 14.67 -15.92
C THR A 358 11.10 14.23 -14.73
N GLN A 359 12.42 14.41 -14.77
CA GLN A 359 13.32 14.12 -13.65
C GLN A 359 13.13 15.08 -12.47
N VAL A 360 13.12 14.48 -11.28
CA VAL A 360 13.03 15.17 -10.00
C VAL A 360 14.43 15.68 -9.65
N HIS A 361 14.61 17.00 -9.74
CA HIS A 361 15.87 17.66 -9.45
C HIS A 361 16.03 17.82 -7.93
N LEU A 362 16.83 16.93 -7.34
CA LEU A 362 17.15 16.93 -5.91
C LEU A 362 18.43 17.73 -5.65
N LYS A 363 18.33 18.82 -4.88
CA LYS A 363 19.49 19.54 -4.32
C LYS A 363 19.59 19.27 -2.82
N PRO A 364 20.70 18.75 -2.28
CA PRO A 364 20.83 18.54 -0.84
C PRO A 364 20.79 19.87 -0.10
N VAL A 365 20.12 19.88 1.05
CA VAL A 365 19.94 21.03 1.95
C VAL A 365 20.66 20.79 3.28
N GLY A 366 20.63 19.55 3.78
CA GLY A 366 21.30 19.13 5.01
C GLY A 366 21.06 17.65 5.29
N GLY A 367 21.89 17.07 6.16
CA GLY A 367 21.75 15.69 6.63
C GLY A 367 21.84 15.63 8.15
N TYR A 368 21.10 14.70 8.75
CA TYR A 368 20.93 14.57 10.19
C TYR A 368 21.13 13.11 10.61
N ALA A 369 21.89 12.85 11.67
CA ALA A 369 22.06 11.49 12.18
C ALA A 369 20.75 10.97 12.83
N LEU A 370 20.38 9.74 12.54
CA LEU A 370 19.22 9.07 13.15
C LEU A 370 19.66 8.17 14.31
N ASP A 371 19.17 8.46 15.52
CA ASP A 371 19.11 7.52 16.65
C ASP A 371 18.06 6.42 16.36
N VAL A 372 18.36 5.54 15.41
CA VAL A 372 17.48 4.47 14.92
C VAL A 372 18.34 3.33 14.39
N ASP A 373 18.17 2.11 14.93
CA ASP A 373 19.06 0.97 14.66
C ASP A 373 18.70 0.25 13.35
N ASN A 374 17.42 0.24 12.98
CA ASN A 374 16.95 -0.39 11.75
C ASN A 374 15.74 0.35 11.15
N PRO A 375 15.94 1.56 10.58
CA PRO A 375 14.88 2.36 9.99
C PRO A 375 14.34 1.72 8.71
N SER A 376 13.04 1.41 8.69
CA SER A 376 12.37 0.66 7.62
C SER A 376 11.45 1.53 6.75
N GLY A 377 10.78 2.52 7.34
CA GLY A 377 9.81 3.39 6.67
C GLY A 377 9.83 4.83 7.15
N LEU A 378 9.35 5.75 6.31
CA LEU A 378 9.32 7.18 6.56
C LEU A 378 8.03 7.80 5.99
N ALA A 379 7.31 8.62 6.76
CA ALA A 379 6.25 9.48 6.23
C ALA A 379 6.00 10.69 7.13
N GLY A 380 5.81 11.87 6.53
CA GLY A 380 5.40 13.07 7.26
C GLY A 380 3.90 13.15 7.46
N SER A 381 3.51 13.62 8.64
CA SER A 381 2.14 13.98 9.00
C SER A 381 2.06 15.48 9.33
N LYS A 382 0.87 15.99 9.69
CA LYS A 382 0.72 17.34 10.27
C LYS A 382 1.36 17.47 11.66
N VAL A 383 1.51 16.37 12.40
CA VAL A 383 2.03 16.35 13.77
C VAL A 383 3.56 16.30 13.82
N GLY A 384 4.18 15.69 12.82
CA GLY A 384 5.63 15.49 12.75
C GLY A 384 6.01 14.44 11.71
N LEU A 385 7.28 14.04 11.70
CA LEU A 385 7.85 13.05 10.81
C LEU A 385 7.83 11.66 11.50
N TRP A 386 7.17 10.68 10.89
CA TRP A 386 7.13 9.31 11.42
C TRP A 386 8.23 8.46 10.79
N VAL A 387 9.04 7.82 11.63
CA VAL A 387 10.04 6.82 11.26
C VAL A 387 9.63 5.48 11.84
N ALA A 388 9.57 4.42 11.04
CA ALA A 388 9.48 3.07 11.59
C ALA A 388 10.90 2.52 11.83
N ASP A 389 11.10 1.94 13.01
CA ASP A 389 12.21 1.05 13.33
C ASP A 389 11.66 -0.38 13.43
N TRP A 390 12.31 -1.31 12.72
CA TRP A 390 11.90 -2.71 12.68
C TRP A 390 11.79 -3.39 14.05
N ASN A 391 12.55 -2.90 15.04
CA ASN A 391 12.61 -3.40 16.41
C ASN A 391 11.95 -2.44 17.43
N ARG A 392 12.18 -1.12 17.31
CA ARG A 392 11.72 -0.08 18.27
C ARG A 392 10.31 0.46 18.00
N GLY A 393 9.63 0.01 16.93
CA GLY A 393 8.25 0.44 16.62
C GLY A 393 8.18 1.72 15.78
N LEU A 394 7.27 2.62 16.12
CA LEU A 394 7.01 3.85 15.36
C LEU A 394 7.47 5.07 16.15
N LEU A 395 8.48 5.78 15.67
CA LEU A 395 9.03 6.97 16.30
C LEU A 395 8.45 8.23 15.64
N LEU A 396 7.83 9.10 16.44
CA LEU A 396 7.49 10.45 16.05
C LEU A 396 8.70 11.36 16.28
N LYS A 397 9.22 11.93 15.20
CA LYS A 397 10.31 12.90 15.17
C LYS A 397 9.75 14.29 14.89
N ASP A 398 10.28 15.32 15.55
CA ASP A 398 9.95 16.70 15.20
C ASP A 398 10.42 17.08 13.77
N ARG A 399 9.76 18.06 13.13
CA ARG A 399 10.13 18.57 11.80
C ARG A 399 11.30 19.56 11.81
N GLY A 400 11.60 20.20 12.95
CA GLY A 400 12.74 21.09 13.15
C GLY A 400 13.97 20.34 13.63
N ASP A 401 13.97 19.93 14.90
CA ASP A 401 15.15 19.42 15.60
C ASP A 401 15.34 17.89 15.48
N LEU A 402 14.36 17.18 14.91
CA LEU A 402 14.35 15.71 14.79
C LEU A 402 14.51 14.98 16.14
N SER A 403 14.17 15.63 17.24
CA SER A 403 14.03 15.03 18.57
C SER A 403 12.89 13.99 18.56
N THR A 404 13.04 12.92 19.34
CA THR A 404 12.00 11.89 19.47
C THR A 404 10.90 12.40 20.40
N LEU A 405 9.80 12.88 19.83
CA LEU A 405 8.63 13.37 20.59
C LEU A 405 7.82 12.23 21.21
N ARG A 406 7.77 11.07 20.55
CA ARG A 406 7.03 9.89 21.02
C ARG A 406 7.55 8.61 20.37
N ILE A 407 7.39 7.48 21.06
CA ILE A 407 7.51 6.14 20.49
C ILE A 407 6.16 5.45 20.67
N LEU A 408 5.63 4.82 19.62
CA LEU A 408 4.42 4.00 19.64
C LEU A 408 4.83 2.54 19.33
N ASN A 409 4.55 1.65 20.28
CA ASN A 409 4.87 0.24 20.17
C ASN A 409 3.76 -0.53 19.41
N GLY A 410 3.85 -1.86 19.41
CA GLY A 410 2.96 -2.76 18.68
C GLY A 410 1.48 -2.68 19.07
N ALA A 411 0.66 -3.48 18.38
CA ALA A 411 -0.67 -3.79 18.85
C ALA A 411 -0.59 -4.67 20.11
N GLU A 412 -1.66 -4.70 20.90
CA GLU A 412 -1.72 -5.43 22.18
C GLU A 412 -1.54 -6.95 21.96
N ASP A 413 -1.98 -7.48 20.81
CA ASP A 413 -1.70 -8.83 20.36
C ASP A 413 -0.39 -8.95 19.54
N GLY A 414 0.64 -9.46 20.20
CA GLY A 414 1.77 -10.16 19.60
C GLY A 414 2.94 -9.31 19.06
N PRO A 415 3.94 -9.93 18.44
CA PRO A 415 5.09 -9.23 17.87
C PRO A 415 4.63 -8.30 16.74
N PHE A 416 5.24 -7.12 16.67
CA PHE A 416 4.96 -6.09 15.68
C PHE A 416 6.27 -5.67 15.01
N ARG A 417 6.32 -5.73 13.68
CA ARG A 417 7.50 -5.34 12.89
C ARG A 417 7.10 -4.37 11.79
N PRO A 418 7.13 -3.05 12.05
CA PRO A 418 6.72 -2.07 11.07
C PRO A 418 7.77 -2.02 9.97
N ALA A 419 7.40 -2.44 8.75
CA ALA A 419 8.31 -2.53 7.62
C ALA A 419 8.24 -1.32 6.68
N ALA A 420 7.08 -0.68 6.61
CA ALA A 420 6.84 0.54 5.87
C ALA A 420 5.54 1.20 6.39
N LEU A 421 5.37 2.50 6.12
CA LEU A 421 4.27 3.29 6.66
C LEU A 421 3.84 4.43 5.72
N ALA A 422 2.58 4.84 5.82
CA ALA A 422 2.00 5.96 5.08
C ALA A 422 1.03 6.76 5.97
N ALA A 423 1.09 8.09 5.88
CA ALA A 423 0.15 8.97 6.59
C ALA A 423 -1.16 9.10 5.81
N ALA A 424 -2.28 8.78 6.45
CA ALA A 424 -3.62 9.18 6.03
C ALA A 424 -4.06 10.47 6.77
N ALA A 425 -5.28 10.93 6.51
CA ALA A 425 -5.83 12.13 7.14
C ALA A 425 -6.10 11.97 8.65
N ASP A 426 -6.48 10.76 9.08
CA ASP A 426 -6.98 10.43 10.42
C ASP A 426 -6.04 9.50 11.22
N GLY A 427 -5.07 8.86 10.56
CA GLY A 427 -4.10 7.98 11.21
C GLY A 427 -2.94 7.57 10.31
N LEU A 428 -2.06 6.73 10.85
CA LEU A 428 -0.90 6.17 10.18
C LEU A 428 -1.20 4.73 9.74
N TRP A 429 -1.15 4.45 8.44
CA TRP A 429 -1.16 3.09 7.91
C TRP A 429 0.24 2.50 8.03
N VAL A 430 0.36 1.29 8.58
CA VAL A 430 1.63 0.61 8.82
C VAL A 430 1.53 -0.83 8.35
N LEU A 431 2.55 -1.29 7.62
CA LEU A 431 2.70 -2.70 7.27
C LEU A 431 3.43 -3.44 8.40
N ASP A 432 2.70 -4.31 9.10
CA ASP A 432 3.23 -5.19 10.14
C ASP A 432 3.66 -6.53 9.52
N MET A 433 4.95 -6.66 9.23
CA MET A 433 5.52 -7.87 8.62
C MET A 433 5.64 -9.05 9.58
N ALA A 434 5.43 -8.86 10.89
CA ALA A 434 5.37 -9.98 11.83
C ALA A 434 4.07 -10.79 11.70
N GLN A 435 3.00 -10.16 11.19
CA GLN A 435 1.65 -10.74 11.15
C GLN A 435 0.94 -10.58 9.78
N LEU A 436 1.68 -10.15 8.74
CA LEU A 436 1.19 -9.94 7.36
C LEU A 436 -0.15 -9.18 7.28
N ARG A 437 -0.16 -8.00 7.92
CA ARG A 437 -1.34 -7.14 8.03
C ARG A 437 -0.98 -5.67 7.87
N PHE A 438 -1.90 -4.88 7.32
CA PHE A 438 -1.89 -3.43 7.45
C PHE A 438 -2.65 -3.04 8.71
N VAL A 439 -2.05 -2.17 9.53
CA VAL A 439 -2.61 -1.68 10.79
C VAL A 439 -2.74 -0.16 10.68
N LYS A 440 -3.93 0.37 10.97
CA LYS A 440 -4.16 1.81 11.06
C LYS A 440 -3.99 2.24 12.52
N LYS A 441 -3.05 3.13 12.78
CA LYS A 441 -2.69 3.62 14.12
C LYS A 441 -3.10 5.09 14.30
N SER A 442 -3.71 5.42 15.43
CA SER A 442 -4.04 6.80 15.79
C SER A 442 -2.77 7.64 15.99
N PHE A 443 -2.72 8.85 15.39
CA PHE A 443 -1.62 9.80 15.61
C PHE A 443 -1.53 10.28 17.08
N LYS A 444 -2.65 10.26 17.82
CA LYS A 444 -2.70 10.75 19.20
C LYS A 444 -2.01 9.80 20.16
N ASP A 445 -2.38 8.52 20.14
CA ASP A 445 -2.11 7.58 21.23
C ASP A 445 -1.55 6.23 20.76
N GLY A 446 -1.45 5.99 19.45
CA GLY A 446 -1.06 4.68 18.91
C GLY A 446 -2.09 3.56 19.13
N THR A 447 -3.32 3.91 19.48
CA THR A 447 -4.45 2.98 19.46
C THR A 447 -4.65 2.43 18.04
N THR A 448 -5.00 1.15 17.94
CA THR A 448 -5.29 0.50 16.67
C THR A 448 -6.73 0.83 16.26
N LEU A 449 -6.88 1.60 15.18
CA LEU A 449 -8.18 1.99 14.62
C LEU A 449 -8.72 0.93 13.66
N GLU A 450 -7.82 0.25 12.95
CA GLU A 450 -8.17 -0.67 11.86
C GLU A 450 -7.10 -1.74 11.66
N ILE A 451 -7.52 -2.93 11.23
CA ILE A 451 -6.64 -4.05 10.86
C ILE A 451 -7.18 -4.65 9.55
N VAL A 452 -6.28 -4.87 8.59
CA VAL A 452 -6.58 -5.37 7.24
C VAL A 452 -5.55 -6.43 6.88
N LYS A 453 -5.94 -7.57 6.32
CA LYS A 453 -4.99 -8.58 5.85
C LYS A 453 -4.29 -8.12 4.57
N THR A 454 -3.01 -8.47 4.38
CA THR A 454 -2.33 -8.22 3.10
C THR A 454 -2.87 -9.17 2.02
N PRO A 455 -2.86 -8.78 0.74
CA PRO A 455 -3.48 -9.56 -0.33
C PRO A 455 -2.56 -10.68 -0.86
N GLY A 456 -1.25 -10.55 -0.63
CA GLY A 456 -0.23 -11.52 -0.96
C GLY A 456 0.75 -11.75 0.20
N PRO A 457 1.69 -12.70 0.05
CA PRO A 457 2.61 -13.16 1.10
C PRO A 457 3.90 -12.33 1.21
N ALA A 458 4.18 -11.42 0.27
CA ALA A 458 5.36 -10.55 0.29
C ALA A 458 4.96 -9.07 0.08
N PRO A 459 4.06 -8.52 0.93
CA PRO A 459 3.61 -7.14 0.83
C PRO A 459 4.75 -6.16 1.04
N GLN A 460 4.70 -5.04 0.33
CA GLN A 460 5.69 -3.98 0.34
C GLN A 460 5.00 -2.61 0.27
N ALA A 461 5.55 -1.65 1.02
CA ALA A 461 5.19 -0.23 1.09
C ALA A 461 3.69 0.12 0.90
N PRO A 462 2.93 0.35 1.99
CA PRO A 462 1.61 0.97 1.85
C PRO A 462 1.77 2.42 1.33
N ALA A 463 0.78 2.89 0.57
CA ALA A 463 0.63 4.29 0.21
C ALA A 463 -0.86 4.69 0.26
N TYR A 464 -1.15 5.95 0.54
CA TYR A 464 -2.52 6.47 0.64
C TYR A 464 -2.71 7.62 -0.37
N ASP A 465 -3.74 7.55 -1.21
CA ASP A 465 -3.98 8.55 -2.27
C ASP A 465 -4.81 9.78 -1.81
N GLY A 466 -5.30 9.75 -0.57
CA GLY A 466 -6.27 10.69 -0.01
C GLY A 466 -7.64 10.05 0.29
N TYR A 467 -7.94 8.91 -0.32
CA TYR A 467 -9.19 8.17 -0.17
C TYR A 467 -8.95 6.66 0.04
N ASN A 468 -8.11 6.04 -0.80
CA ASN A 468 -7.89 4.60 -0.87
C ASN A 468 -6.49 4.22 -0.34
N LEU A 469 -6.39 3.04 0.29
CA LEU A 469 -5.12 2.40 0.59
C LEU A 469 -4.60 1.65 -0.66
N TRP A 470 -3.30 1.74 -0.89
CA TRP A 470 -2.57 1.05 -1.95
C TRP A 470 -1.41 0.24 -1.36
N SER A 471 -1.10 -0.92 -1.94
CA SER A 471 0.03 -1.74 -1.51
C SER A 471 0.64 -2.51 -2.68
N PHE A 472 1.96 -2.61 -2.74
CA PHE A 472 2.64 -3.54 -3.65
C PHE A 472 2.80 -4.91 -2.98
N ASP A 473 2.92 -5.98 -3.77
CA ASP A 473 3.33 -7.31 -3.29
C ASP A 473 4.35 -7.90 -4.26
N ALA A 474 5.54 -8.24 -3.76
CA ALA A 474 6.66 -8.70 -4.60
C ALA A 474 6.55 -10.17 -5.04
N ALA A 475 5.64 -10.96 -4.45
CA ALA A 475 5.42 -12.34 -4.84
C ALA A 475 4.53 -12.45 -6.09
N SER A 476 3.49 -11.62 -6.17
CA SER A 476 2.60 -11.47 -7.33
C SER A 476 3.10 -10.44 -8.35
N GLY A 477 3.92 -9.47 -7.92
CA GLY A 477 4.37 -8.35 -8.76
C GLY A 477 3.30 -7.29 -9.01
N LEU A 478 2.20 -7.32 -8.25
CA LEU A 478 1.03 -6.48 -8.46
C LEU A 478 0.96 -5.34 -7.44
N LEU A 479 0.52 -4.17 -7.93
CA LEU A 479 0.04 -3.07 -7.12
C LEU A 479 -1.46 -3.25 -6.90
N TYR A 480 -1.87 -3.39 -5.65
CA TYR A 480 -3.27 -3.52 -5.25
C TYR A 480 -3.84 -2.19 -4.78
N LYS A 481 -5.08 -1.90 -5.19
CA LYS A 481 -5.91 -0.82 -4.67
C LYS A 481 -7.02 -1.42 -3.81
N TYR A 482 -7.07 -1.01 -2.55
CA TYR A 482 -8.17 -1.35 -1.65
C TYR A 482 -9.43 -0.51 -1.95
N SER A 483 -10.56 -1.00 -1.47
CA SER A 483 -11.83 -0.24 -1.44
C SER A 483 -11.75 0.95 -0.47
N LEU A 484 -12.77 1.82 -0.49
CA LEU A 484 -12.94 2.91 0.47
C LEU A 484 -13.03 2.41 1.92
N ASP A 485 -13.59 1.21 2.13
CA ASP A 485 -13.34 0.38 3.31
C ASP A 485 -12.28 -0.70 2.95
N PRO A 486 -11.05 -0.60 3.45
CA PRO A 486 -10.02 -1.62 3.23
C PRO A 486 -10.38 -3.03 3.72
N LYS A 487 -11.31 -3.18 4.68
CA LYS A 487 -11.76 -4.50 5.15
C LYS A 487 -12.60 -5.24 4.12
N ALA A 488 -13.31 -4.52 3.25
CA ALA A 488 -13.97 -5.11 2.08
C ALA A 488 -12.97 -5.62 1.02
N GLY A 489 -11.68 -5.29 1.19
CA GLY A 489 -10.57 -5.88 0.44
C GLY A 489 -10.15 -5.08 -0.79
N VAL A 490 -9.55 -5.80 -1.74
CA VAL A 490 -8.98 -5.25 -2.98
C VAL A 490 -10.08 -5.04 -4.02
N THR A 491 -10.16 -3.83 -4.58
CA THR A 491 -11.09 -3.50 -5.68
C THR A 491 -10.43 -3.60 -7.05
N ALA A 492 -9.12 -3.38 -7.15
CA ALA A 492 -8.38 -3.48 -8.40
C ALA A 492 -6.91 -3.87 -8.18
N SER A 493 -6.32 -4.53 -9.17
CA SER A 493 -4.89 -4.84 -9.25
C SER A 493 -4.29 -4.31 -10.55
N PHE A 494 -3.02 -3.90 -10.49
CA PHE A 494 -2.30 -3.28 -11.60
C PHE A 494 -0.87 -3.83 -11.69
N GLU A 495 -0.41 -4.16 -12.89
CA GLU A 495 0.98 -4.60 -13.12
C GLU A 495 1.90 -3.39 -13.33
N LEU A 496 2.96 -3.26 -12.51
CA LEU A 496 3.98 -2.22 -12.69
C LEU A 496 5.19 -2.78 -13.45
N LYS A 497 5.24 -2.51 -14.75
CA LYS A 497 6.32 -2.96 -15.63
C LYS A 497 7.71 -2.60 -15.10
N ASP A 498 8.64 -3.55 -15.23
CA ASP A 498 10.02 -3.50 -14.77
C ASP A 498 10.21 -3.28 -13.25
N LEU A 499 9.20 -3.55 -12.42
CA LEU A 499 9.27 -3.43 -10.96
C LEU A 499 9.06 -4.81 -10.30
N LYS A 500 10.06 -5.27 -9.54
CA LYS A 500 10.03 -6.57 -8.82
C LYS A 500 10.13 -6.46 -7.30
N ASN A 501 10.78 -5.42 -6.80
CA ASN A 501 10.94 -5.14 -5.38
C ASN A 501 10.89 -3.63 -5.18
N LEU A 502 10.23 -3.22 -4.11
CA LEU A 502 9.85 -1.85 -3.81
C LEU A 502 10.08 -1.61 -2.31
N LEU A 503 10.89 -0.61 -1.97
CA LEU A 503 11.20 -0.27 -0.59
C LEU A 503 10.21 0.72 0.01
N ALA A 504 9.84 1.75 -0.77
CA ALA A 504 8.95 2.82 -0.34
C ALA A 504 8.05 3.31 -1.48
N MET A 505 6.83 3.69 -1.14
CA MET A 505 5.78 4.13 -2.06
C MET A 505 5.02 5.30 -1.45
N GLN A 506 4.67 6.31 -2.25
CA GLN A 506 3.88 7.44 -1.79
C GLN A 506 3.10 8.06 -2.95
N TRP A 507 1.85 8.47 -2.71
CA TRP A 507 1.17 9.38 -3.61
C TRP A 507 1.60 10.83 -3.32
N CYS A 508 2.01 11.56 -4.37
CA CYS A 508 2.40 12.96 -4.27
C CYS A 508 1.98 13.70 -5.56
N GLY A 509 1.24 14.80 -5.42
CA GLY A 509 0.82 15.63 -6.56
C GLY A 509 -0.11 14.94 -7.57
N GLY A 510 -0.83 13.88 -7.18
CA GLY A 510 -1.64 13.06 -8.09
C GLY A 510 -0.86 11.98 -8.86
N GLU A 511 0.43 11.80 -8.54
CA GLU A 511 1.28 10.74 -9.10
C GLU A 511 1.71 9.76 -8.01
N LEU A 512 1.98 8.52 -8.42
CA LEU A 512 2.53 7.47 -7.55
C LEU A 512 4.06 7.45 -7.66
N TRP A 513 4.73 7.80 -6.57
CA TRP A 513 6.18 7.79 -6.44
C TRP A 513 6.61 6.45 -5.82
N THR A 514 7.64 5.83 -6.36
CA THR A 514 8.11 4.49 -5.94
C THR A 514 9.63 4.43 -5.89
N LEU A 515 10.20 3.72 -4.91
CA LEU A 515 11.63 3.48 -4.77
C LEU A 515 11.92 1.98 -4.87
N ASP A 516 12.64 1.58 -5.92
CA ASP A 516 13.13 0.22 -6.15
C ASP A 516 14.23 -0.17 -5.12
N SER A 517 14.42 -1.45 -4.84
CA SER A 517 15.58 -1.89 -4.04
C SER A 517 16.93 -1.58 -4.70
N LYS A 518 16.93 -1.34 -6.02
CA LYS A 518 18.07 -0.79 -6.77
C LYS A 518 18.24 0.74 -6.61
N SER A 519 17.55 1.38 -5.66
CA SER A 519 17.55 2.83 -5.43
C SER A 519 17.16 3.66 -6.67
N ARG A 520 16.19 3.15 -7.44
CA ARG A 520 15.58 3.88 -8.56
C ARG A 520 14.28 4.51 -8.10
N LEU A 521 14.19 5.83 -8.18
CA LEU A 521 12.96 6.58 -8.01
C LEU A 521 12.20 6.58 -9.35
N ARG A 522 11.00 5.98 -9.39
CA ARG A 522 10.08 6.07 -10.54
C ARG A 522 8.83 6.84 -10.14
N ARG A 523 8.37 7.75 -11.01
CA ARG A 523 7.07 8.45 -10.91
C ARG A 523 6.12 7.86 -11.94
N TYR A 524 4.90 7.52 -11.50
CA TYR A 524 3.84 7.01 -12.37
C TYR A 524 2.61 7.93 -12.33
N SER A 525 2.03 8.20 -13.50
CA SER A 525 0.73 8.87 -13.65
C SER A 525 -0.32 7.85 -14.04
N LEU A 526 -1.38 7.75 -13.24
CA LEU A 526 -2.55 6.91 -13.51
C LEU A 526 -3.49 7.65 -14.48
N LYS A 527 -3.72 7.06 -15.66
CA LYS A 527 -4.66 7.58 -16.67
C LYS A 527 -5.47 6.42 -17.21
N ASP A 528 -6.79 6.57 -17.27
CA ASP A 528 -7.71 5.58 -17.85
C ASP A 528 -7.53 4.15 -17.29
N GLY A 529 -7.20 4.06 -15.98
CA GLY A 529 -6.92 2.79 -15.29
C GLY A 529 -5.51 2.22 -15.51
N VAL A 530 -4.65 2.87 -16.29
CA VAL A 530 -3.29 2.39 -16.62
C VAL A 530 -2.23 3.29 -15.98
N PHE A 531 -1.24 2.68 -15.32
CA PHE A 531 -0.07 3.39 -14.79
C PHE A 531 0.98 3.63 -15.89
N SER A 532 1.20 4.90 -16.21
CA SER A 532 2.21 5.35 -17.18
C SER A 532 3.45 5.88 -16.46
N ILE A 533 4.66 5.46 -16.87
CA ILE A 533 5.92 5.97 -16.30
C ILE A 533 6.15 7.41 -16.78
N VAL A 534 6.12 8.36 -15.85
CA VAL A 534 6.47 9.78 -16.06
C VAL A 534 7.98 9.95 -16.02
N SER A 535 8.64 9.40 -15.00
CA SER A 535 10.09 9.42 -14.85
C SER A 535 10.65 8.17 -14.20
N ASN A 536 11.93 7.91 -14.44
CA ASN A 536 12.68 6.77 -13.91
C ASN A 536 14.14 7.23 -13.75
N GLN A 537 14.57 7.47 -12.52
CA GLN A 537 15.90 8.01 -12.22
C GLN A 537 16.62 7.18 -11.14
N GLN A 538 17.92 6.97 -11.35
CA GLN A 538 18.80 6.37 -10.36
C GLN A 538 19.20 7.43 -9.32
N LEU A 539 18.97 7.17 -8.02
CA LEU A 539 19.49 8.04 -6.97
C LEU A 539 21.01 7.90 -6.87
N LYS A 540 21.71 9.02 -6.61
CA LYS A 540 23.19 9.08 -6.53
C LYS A 540 23.76 8.32 -5.32
N LYS A 541 22.98 8.27 -4.24
CA LYS A 541 23.25 7.48 -3.04
C LYS A 541 22.13 6.43 -2.88
N PRO A 542 22.40 5.27 -2.26
CA PRO A 542 21.37 4.30 -1.96
C PRO A 542 20.51 4.76 -0.76
N ALA A 543 19.19 4.75 -0.94
CA ALA A 543 18.22 5.09 0.10
C ALA A 543 17.37 3.87 0.47
N LEU A 544 17.10 3.70 1.77
CA LEU A 544 16.20 2.66 2.28
C LEU A 544 14.74 3.05 2.10
N THR A 545 14.40 4.31 2.34
CA THR A 545 13.03 4.81 2.25
C THR A 545 13.05 6.31 1.95
N PHE A 546 11.91 6.85 1.50
CA PHE A 546 11.77 8.28 1.19
C PHE A 546 10.42 8.83 1.62
N TRP A 547 10.34 10.15 1.78
CA TRP A 547 9.08 10.87 1.90
C TRP A 547 9.16 12.24 1.19
N ALA A 548 8.15 12.57 0.39
CA ALA A 548 7.99 13.84 -0.31
C ALA A 548 6.91 14.71 0.37
N ASP A 549 7.28 15.92 0.77
CA ASP A 549 6.34 16.97 1.21
C ASP A 549 5.95 17.82 -0.01
N GLY A 550 5.00 17.30 -0.79
CA GLY A 550 4.57 17.90 -2.05
C GLY A 550 5.70 18.01 -3.07
N SER A 551 5.74 19.14 -3.78
CA SER A 551 6.74 19.47 -4.80
C SER A 551 7.96 20.22 -4.26
N ALA A 552 8.07 20.42 -2.94
CA ALA A 552 9.05 21.32 -2.33
C ALA A 552 10.22 20.62 -1.62
N VAL A 553 9.94 19.59 -0.82
CA VAL A 553 10.96 18.91 0.01
C VAL A 553 10.87 17.40 -0.18
N PHE A 554 12.01 16.74 -0.29
CA PHE A 554 12.15 15.28 -0.38
C PHE A 554 13.17 14.82 0.66
N TRP A 555 12.79 13.84 1.46
CA TRP A 555 13.63 13.26 2.50
C TRP A 555 13.98 11.82 2.13
N THR A 556 15.22 11.40 2.34
CA THR A 556 15.64 10.00 2.26
C THR A 556 16.23 9.53 3.59
N VAL A 557 16.06 8.25 3.89
CA VAL A 557 16.91 7.58 4.89
C VAL A 557 18.01 6.85 4.13
N GLU A 558 19.26 7.19 4.44
CA GLU A 558 20.46 6.67 3.80
C GLU A 558 21.35 6.02 4.86
N LYS A 559 22.17 5.05 4.47
CA LYS A 559 23.17 4.49 5.38
C LYS A 559 24.37 5.43 5.48
N ALA A 560 24.82 5.72 6.70
CA ALA A 560 25.99 6.56 6.92
C ALA A 560 27.23 5.92 6.25
N GLY A 561 28.05 6.74 5.59
CA GLY A 561 29.09 6.24 4.68
C GLY A 561 30.27 5.53 5.37
N THR A 562 30.53 5.85 6.63
CA THR A 562 31.71 5.40 7.39
C THR A 562 31.42 4.93 8.82
N SER A 563 30.17 5.03 9.28
CA SER A 563 29.74 4.64 10.63
C SER A 563 28.59 3.64 10.61
N ALA A 564 28.44 2.88 11.69
CA ALA A 564 27.31 1.98 11.88
C ALA A 564 26.07 2.78 12.31
N GLY A 565 25.41 3.44 11.35
CA GLY A 565 24.22 4.24 11.59
C GLY A 565 23.54 4.70 10.30
N TYR A 566 22.50 5.52 10.46
CA TYR A 566 21.69 6.03 9.36
C TYR A 566 21.59 7.55 9.41
N GLU A 567 21.45 8.16 8.24
CA GLU A 567 21.29 9.60 8.06
C GLU A 567 19.93 9.88 7.41
N LEU A 568 19.18 10.82 7.97
CA LEU A 568 18.05 11.44 7.31
C LEU A 568 18.57 12.61 6.47
N GLN A 569 18.47 12.51 5.15
CA GLN A 569 18.99 13.51 4.22
C GLN A 569 17.85 14.30 3.58
N LYS A 570 17.95 15.63 3.63
CA LYS A 570 16.93 16.59 3.20
C LYS A 570 17.31 17.21 1.86
N TYR A 571 16.41 17.13 0.89
CA TYR A 571 16.58 17.67 -0.45
C TYR A 571 15.49 18.71 -0.76
N ALA A 572 15.91 19.83 -1.34
CA ALA A 572 15.01 20.74 -2.04
C ALA A 572 14.70 20.15 -3.43
N VAL A 573 13.41 20.11 -3.76
CA VAL A 573 12.89 19.53 -5.00
C VAL A 573 12.67 20.62 -6.04
N LYS A 574 12.96 20.31 -7.31
CA LYS A 574 12.37 20.99 -8.47
C LYS A 574 11.85 19.98 -9.50
N ILE A 575 10.71 20.32 -10.09
CA ILE A 575 10.01 19.63 -11.18
C ILE A 575 9.63 20.73 -12.19
N TYR A 576 9.60 20.42 -13.50
CA TYR A 576 9.43 21.36 -14.61
C TYR A 576 8.32 20.95 -15.60
#